data_AF-T1KMX1-F1
#
_entry.id   AF-T1KMX1-F1
#
_cell.length_a   1.000
_cell.length_b   1.000
_cell.length_c   1.000
_cell.angle_alpha   90.00
_cell.angle_beta   90.00
_cell.angle_gamma   90.00
#
_symmetry.space_group_name_H-M   'P 1'
#
loop_
_entity.id
_entity.type
_entity.pdbx_description
1 polymer ?
#
loop_
_entity_poly.entity_id
_entity_poly.type
_entity_poly.pdbx_seq_one_letter_code
_entity_poly.pdbx_strand_id
1 'polypeptide(L)'
;MDLLGPEERITVHDYKQIVDSGVKHLLIDVRPPEYFSSFNIETSVNLPLKQLLSETGLQQFIGFVFAVPRNIDIDIIGVKMDQQNNNSDKIKFKVKFFGQYHDIVIDRNDDKYIYKTQQLFQQLALITGIPSKYTSYVKLFGAEPDEEDWRTYHLIRNDAPLISDGQPHWPIEGGLRAFDNAVPRYHLSFEAGFCNVITRNILISYGLIPESEVPEGVCSRFFCQYKYTKSFFDKIKMAIYNEELNSKIRLLDFRTLGLWPWFDEHLKVYKEFNVEQYIGCHAPCFHQFDRARRVYGIERLACYNRNRG
;
A
#
# COMPACT_ATOMS: atom_id res chain seq x y z
N MET A 1 10.91 -13.08 5.19
CA MET A 1 11.62 -14.23 5.76
C MET A 1 11.20 -14.32 7.21
N ASP A 2 10.49 -15.38 7.59
CA ASP A 2 10.43 -15.74 9.00
C ASP A 2 11.79 -16.35 9.34
N LEU A 3 12.52 -15.70 10.24
CA LEU A 3 13.88 -16.08 10.62
C LEU A 3 13.92 -17.38 11.44
N LEU A 4 12.78 -17.84 11.97
CA LEU A 4 12.64 -19.00 12.85
C LEU A 4 11.33 -19.75 12.55
N GLY A 5 11.38 -21.07 12.49
CA GLY A 5 10.22 -21.98 12.43
C GLY A 5 9.40 -21.99 13.73
N PRO A 6 8.14 -22.48 13.73
CA PRO A 6 7.30 -22.55 14.92
C PRO A 6 7.93 -23.27 16.12
N GLU A 7 8.69 -24.33 15.85
CA GLU A 7 9.45 -25.15 16.82
C GLU A 7 10.70 -24.46 17.36
N GLU A 8 11.17 -23.40 16.68
CA GLU A 8 12.33 -22.60 17.06
C GLU A 8 11.92 -21.33 17.83
N ARG A 9 10.62 -21.19 18.15
CA ARG A 9 10.05 -20.05 18.89
C ARG A 9 9.64 -20.47 20.29
N ILE A 10 9.80 -19.56 21.24
CA ILE A 10 9.27 -19.70 22.59
C ILE A 10 8.16 -18.67 22.82
N THR A 11 7.12 -19.04 23.57
CA THR A 11 6.11 -18.06 23.99
C THR A 11 6.60 -17.23 25.17
N VAL A 12 6.03 -16.05 25.39
CA VAL A 12 6.35 -15.23 26.58
C VAL A 12 6.03 -15.97 27.87
N HIS A 13 4.96 -16.78 27.88
CA HIS A 13 4.59 -17.57 29.05
C HIS A 13 5.64 -18.64 29.37
N ASP A 14 6.07 -19.38 28.34
CA ASP A 14 7.08 -20.43 28.50
C ASP A 14 8.45 -19.83 28.87
N TYR A 15 8.81 -18.70 28.26
CA TYR A 15 10.05 -18.00 28.61
C TYR A 15 10.03 -17.50 30.06
N LYS A 16 8.88 -17.00 30.55
CA LYS A 16 8.73 -16.62 31.96
C LYS A 16 8.95 -17.81 32.89
N GLN A 17 8.50 -19.02 32.52
CA GLN A 17 8.77 -20.23 33.29
C GLN A 17 10.27 -20.57 33.33
N ILE A 18 11.01 -20.37 32.24
CA ILE A 18 12.46 -20.55 32.21
C ILE A 18 13.15 -19.57 33.17
N VAL A 19 12.78 -18.30 33.12
CA VAL A 19 13.29 -17.27 34.05
C VAL A 19 12.98 -17.65 35.50
N ASP A 20 11.75 -18.07 35.79
CA ASP A 20 11.30 -18.42 37.14
C ASP A 20 11.93 -19.71 37.67
N SER A 21 12.27 -20.65 36.79
CA SER A 21 12.99 -21.88 37.15
C SER A 21 14.46 -21.64 37.51
N GLY A 22 15.00 -20.44 37.23
CA GLY A 22 16.40 -20.11 37.47
C GLY A 22 17.37 -20.84 36.55
N VAL A 23 16.89 -21.40 35.44
CA VAL A 23 17.74 -22.04 34.42
C VAL A 23 18.64 -20.98 33.81
N LYS A 24 19.95 -21.25 33.75
CA LYS A 24 20.91 -20.33 33.13
C LYS A 24 20.67 -20.30 31.63
N HIS A 25 20.44 -19.10 31.10
CA HIS A 25 20.25 -18.87 29.67
C HIS A 25 20.75 -17.48 29.30
N LEU A 26 20.97 -17.23 28.01
CA LEU A 26 21.34 -15.93 27.48
C LEU A 26 20.19 -15.38 26.64
N LEU A 27 19.67 -14.21 27.02
CA LEU A 27 18.68 -13.49 26.23
C LEU A 27 19.34 -12.37 25.43
N ILE A 28 19.14 -12.38 24.12
CA ILE A 28 19.71 -11.37 23.21
C ILE A 28 18.57 -10.50 22.69
N ASP A 29 18.68 -9.19 22.93
CA ASP A 29 17.77 -8.20 22.38
C ASP A 29 18.36 -7.58 21.12
N VAL A 30 17.74 -7.87 19.97
CA VAL A 30 18.24 -7.43 18.65
C VAL A 30 17.68 -6.08 18.19
N ARG A 31 16.91 -5.39 19.04
CA ARG A 31 16.38 -4.06 18.72
C ARG A 31 17.48 -3.00 18.68
N PRO A 32 17.26 -1.86 17.99
CA PRO A 32 18.15 -0.71 18.08
C PRO A 32 18.34 -0.25 19.54
N PRO A 33 19.52 0.31 19.89
CA PRO A 33 19.83 0.72 21.27
C PRO A 33 18.81 1.71 21.86
N GLU A 34 18.19 2.55 21.02
CA GLU A 34 17.16 3.52 21.46
C GLU A 34 15.94 2.84 22.10
N TYR A 35 15.54 1.67 21.60
CA TYR A 35 14.41 0.91 22.14
C TYR A 35 14.79 0.09 23.37
N PHE A 36 16.05 -0.39 23.41
CA PHE A 36 16.57 -1.17 24.53
C PHE A 36 16.73 -0.32 25.81
N SER A 37 17.17 0.93 25.64
CA SER A 37 17.33 1.88 26.75
C SER A 37 16.00 2.31 27.38
N SER A 38 14.91 2.23 26.60
CA SER A 38 13.56 2.61 27.05
C SER A 38 12.88 1.50 27.86
N PHE A 39 13.01 0.24 27.44
CA PHE A 39 12.47 -0.93 28.14
C PHE A 39 13.18 -2.20 27.69
N ASN A 40 13.62 -3.04 28.62
CA ASN A 40 14.27 -4.31 28.33
C ASN A 40 13.87 -5.36 29.38
N ILE A 41 14.09 -6.63 29.04
CA ILE A 41 13.98 -7.72 30.02
C ILE A 41 15.24 -7.72 30.86
N GLU A 42 15.08 -7.79 32.17
CA GLU A 42 16.19 -7.89 33.12
C GLU A 42 17.10 -9.07 32.73
N THR A 43 18.42 -8.85 32.69
CA THR A 43 19.47 -9.79 32.21
C THR A 43 19.60 -9.96 30.69
N SER A 44 18.80 -9.28 29.86
CA SER A 44 19.01 -9.27 28.41
C SER A 44 20.24 -8.46 27.99
N VAL A 45 20.91 -8.91 26.92
CA VAL A 45 22.06 -8.23 26.30
C VAL A 45 21.62 -7.64 24.96
N ASN A 46 21.81 -6.34 24.76
CA ASN A 46 21.50 -5.71 23.48
C ASN A 46 22.58 -6.01 22.45
N LEU A 47 22.19 -6.64 21.35
CA LEU A 47 23.04 -6.84 20.17
C LEU A 47 22.19 -6.55 18.92
N PRO A 48 22.13 -5.27 18.48
CA PRO A 48 21.26 -4.85 17.41
C PRO A 48 21.40 -5.69 16.14
N LEU A 49 20.29 -6.00 15.48
CA LEU A 49 20.25 -6.92 14.34
C LEU A 49 21.20 -6.49 13.21
N LYS A 50 21.31 -5.17 12.95
CA LYS A 50 22.23 -4.61 11.94
C LYS A 50 23.71 -4.89 12.28
N GLN A 51 24.06 -4.95 13.56
CA GLN A 51 25.40 -5.31 14.00
C GLN A 51 25.60 -6.83 13.91
N LEU A 52 24.64 -7.62 14.39
CA LEU A 52 24.68 -9.09 14.30
C LEU A 52 24.85 -9.61 12.87
N LEU A 53 24.19 -8.97 11.89
CA LEU A 53 24.26 -9.33 10.47
C LEU A 53 25.52 -8.80 9.75
N SER A 54 26.39 -8.06 10.43
CA SER A 54 27.68 -7.64 9.90
C SER A 54 28.76 -8.69 10.17
N GLU A 55 29.74 -8.83 9.27
CA GLU A 55 30.88 -9.76 9.47
C GLU A 55 31.60 -9.50 10.80
N THR A 56 31.70 -8.23 11.22
CA THR A 56 32.35 -7.84 12.48
C THR A 56 31.51 -8.21 13.70
N GLY A 57 30.18 -8.12 13.62
CA GLY A 57 29.30 -8.45 14.75
C GLY A 57 29.12 -9.95 14.96
N LEU A 58 29.18 -10.77 13.91
CA LEU A 58 29.25 -12.23 14.04
C LEU A 58 30.52 -12.68 14.78
N GLN A 59 31.66 -12.06 14.51
CA GLN A 59 32.92 -12.34 15.23
C GLN A 59 32.86 -11.91 16.71
N GLN A 60 32.24 -10.76 17.00
CA GLN A 60 32.00 -10.31 18.38
C GLN A 60 31.04 -11.24 19.13
N PHE A 61 29.98 -11.69 18.48
CA PHE A 61 29.03 -12.65 19.03
C PHE A 61 29.69 -13.99 19.36
N ILE A 62 30.49 -14.51 18.42
CA ILE A 62 31.31 -15.72 18.61
C ILE A 62 32.25 -15.54 19.81
N GLY A 63 32.96 -14.42 19.91
CA GLY A 63 33.83 -14.11 21.05
C GLY A 63 33.08 -14.08 22.39
N PHE A 64 31.84 -13.60 22.41
CA PHE A 64 30.98 -13.54 23.59
C PHE A 64 30.53 -14.95 24.04
N VAL A 65 30.11 -15.79 23.10
CA VAL A 65 29.70 -17.19 23.34
C VAL A 65 30.85 -18.03 23.89
N PHE A 66 32.08 -17.84 23.38
CA PHE A 66 33.26 -18.57 23.83
C PHE A 66 33.88 -18.07 25.15
N ALA A 67 33.45 -16.92 25.66
CA ALA A 67 33.87 -16.39 26.97
C ALA A 67 33.01 -16.93 28.13
N VAL A 68 31.91 -17.63 27.83
CA VAL A 68 31.03 -18.24 28.83
C VAL A 68 31.62 -19.59 29.30
N PRO A 69 31.67 -19.89 30.63
CA PRO A 69 32.18 -21.16 31.13
C PRO A 69 31.46 -22.38 30.53
N ARG A 70 32.22 -23.42 30.12
CA ARG A 70 31.74 -24.63 29.40
C ARG A 70 30.73 -25.52 30.15
N ASN A 71 30.23 -25.10 31.31
CA ASN A 71 29.20 -25.80 32.10
C ASN A 71 27.84 -25.11 32.01
N ILE A 72 27.59 -24.35 30.94
CA ILE A 72 26.32 -23.70 30.65
C ILE A 72 25.89 -24.23 29.29
N ASP A 73 24.75 -24.94 29.25
CA ASP A 73 24.08 -25.23 27.99
C ASP A 73 23.62 -23.89 27.40
N ILE A 74 24.20 -23.53 26.25
CA ILE A 74 23.88 -22.28 25.56
C ILE A 74 22.76 -22.59 24.56
N ASP A 75 21.51 -22.50 25.03
CA ASP A 75 20.37 -22.44 24.14
C ASP A 75 20.22 -21.00 23.64
N ILE A 76 20.41 -20.79 22.33
CA ILE A 76 20.09 -19.52 21.67
C ILE A 76 18.57 -19.50 21.48
N ILE A 77 17.86 -18.99 22.48
CA ILE A 77 16.41 -18.84 22.42
C ILE A 77 16.12 -17.48 21.79
N GLY A 78 15.67 -17.49 20.54
CA GLY A 78 15.16 -16.30 19.87
C GLY A 78 13.84 -15.86 20.48
N VAL A 79 13.88 -15.03 21.52
CA VAL A 79 12.67 -14.46 22.10
C VAL A 79 12.22 -13.30 21.20
N LYS A 80 11.27 -13.60 20.31
CA LYS A 80 10.43 -12.55 19.73
C LYS A 80 9.51 -12.06 20.84
N MET A 81 9.91 -10.98 21.50
CA MET A 81 9.04 -10.20 22.35
C MET A 81 7.93 -9.63 21.46
N ASP A 82 6.83 -10.38 21.34
CA ASP A 82 5.58 -9.79 20.92
C ASP A 82 5.24 -8.76 22.01
N GLN A 83 5.52 -7.49 21.72
CA GLN A 83 4.83 -6.38 22.36
C GLN A 83 3.37 -6.80 22.48
N GLN A 84 2.79 -6.70 23.68
CA GLN A 84 1.37 -6.98 23.94
C GLN A 84 0.56 -6.67 22.68
N ASN A 85 0.17 -7.73 21.98
CA ASN A 85 -0.31 -7.66 20.61
C ASN A 85 -1.77 -7.18 20.67
N ASN A 86 -1.95 -5.90 21.00
CA ASN A 86 -3.14 -5.15 20.65
C ASN A 86 -3.12 -4.75 19.18
N ASN A 87 -2.14 -5.23 18.40
CA ASN A 87 -2.26 -5.31 16.94
C ASN A 87 -3.18 -6.48 16.64
N SER A 88 -4.47 -6.17 16.51
CA SER A 88 -5.41 -7.09 15.87
C SER A 88 -4.79 -7.60 14.58
N ASP A 89 -4.81 -8.92 14.34
CA ASP A 89 -4.49 -9.55 13.04
C ASP A 89 -5.27 -8.93 11.87
N LYS A 90 -6.23 -8.07 12.17
CA LYS A 90 -7.09 -7.36 11.25
C LYS A 90 -6.80 -5.86 11.31
N ILE A 91 -6.42 -5.29 10.18
CA ILE A 91 -6.47 -3.84 9.97
C ILE A 91 -7.93 -3.44 9.80
N LYS A 92 -8.36 -2.40 10.53
CA LYS A 92 -9.74 -1.90 10.49
C LYS A 92 -9.75 -0.39 10.33
N PHE A 93 -10.52 0.10 9.36
CA PHE A 93 -10.78 1.53 9.18
C PHE A 93 -12.14 1.73 8.51
N LYS A 94 -12.64 2.95 8.55
CA LYS A 94 -13.91 3.32 7.89
C LYS A 94 -13.66 4.14 6.65
N VAL A 95 -14.45 3.91 5.62
CA VAL A 95 -14.45 4.67 4.38
C VAL A 95 -15.81 5.34 4.19
N LYS A 96 -15.80 6.66 4.01
CA LYS A 96 -17.00 7.45 3.71
C LYS A 96 -17.22 7.54 2.21
N PHE A 97 -18.38 7.07 1.76
CA PHE A 97 -18.81 7.11 0.36
C PHE A 97 -20.25 7.65 0.29
N PHE A 98 -20.47 8.72 -0.47
CA PHE A 98 -21.74 9.46 -0.53
C PHE A 98 -22.41 9.74 0.82
N GLY A 99 -21.60 10.15 1.80
CA GLY A 99 -22.07 10.50 3.14
C GLY A 99 -22.27 9.32 4.10
N GLN A 100 -22.16 8.08 3.61
CA GLN A 100 -22.29 6.87 4.43
C GLN A 100 -20.93 6.28 4.75
N TYR A 101 -20.73 5.80 5.99
CA TYR A 101 -19.52 5.08 6.36
C TYR A 101 -19.69 3.58 6.11
N HIS A 102 -18.63 2.98 5.59
CA HIS A 102 -18.49 1.55 5.40
C HIS A 102 -17.26 1.07 6.15
N ASP A 103 -17.39 -0.03 6.88
CA ASP A 103 -16.26 -0.66 7.56
C ASP A 103 -15.42 -1.43 6.53
N ILE A 104 -14.10 -1.24 6.58
CA ILE A 104 -13.12 -2.02 5.84
C ILE A 104 -12.31 -2.83 6.84
N VAL A 105 -12.17 -4.12 6.56
CA VAL A 105 -11.37 -5.06 7.37
C VAL A 105 -10.41 -5.81 6.46
N ILE A 106 -9.12 -5.72 6.73
CA ILE A 106 -8.09 -6.50 6.04
C ILE A 106 -7.46 -7.45 7.05
N ASP A 107 -7.72 -8.73 6.90
CA ASP A 107 -7.15 -9.78 7.72
C ASP A 107 -5.76 -10.16 7.18
N ARG A 108 -4.72 -9.97 8.00
CA ARG A 108 -3.33 -10.26 7.65
C ARG A 108 -3.10 -11.76 7.49
N ASN A 109 -3.90 -12.59 8.16
CA ASN A 109 -3.72 -14.04 8.24
C ASN A 109 -4.66 -14.82 7.31
N ASP A 110 -5.55 -14.14 6.57
CA ASP A 110 -6.52 -14.79 5.66
C ASP A 110 -5.82 -15.45 4.46
N ASP A 111 -5.62 -16.75 4.55
CA ASP A 111 -4.92 -17.63 3.61
C ASP A 111 -5.57 -17.71 2.22
N LYS A 112 -6.84 -17.30 2.08
CA LYS A 112 -7.54 -17.25 0.79
C LYS A 112 -6.86 -16.33 -0.22
N TYR A 113 -6.17 -15.29 0.26
CA TYR A 113 -5.53 -14.29 -0.59
C TYR A 113 -4.02 -14.41 -0.56
N ILE A 114 -3.42 -14.68 -1.72
CA ILE A 114 -1.97 -14.57 -1.93
C ILE A 114 -1.52 -13.14 -1.62
N TYR A 115 -2.28 -12.15 -2.09
CA TYR A 115 -2.06 -10.73 -1.80
C TYR A 115 -3.17 -10.20 -0.90
N LYS A 116 -2.87 -9.96 0.38
CA LYS A 116 -3.87 -9.55 1.39
C LYS A 116 -4.57 -8.23 1.05
N THR A 117 -3.91 -7.35 0.31
CA THR A 117 -4.48 -6.10 -0.23
C THR A 117 -5.67 -6.34 -1.17
N GLN A 118 -5.85 -7.54 -1.72
CA GLN A 118 -7.02 -7.89 -2.53
C GLN A 118 -8.35 -7.82 -1.77
N GLN A 119 -8.32 -8.01 -0.44
CA GLN A 119 -9.51 -7.83 0.41
C GLN A 119 -10.06 -6.40 0.32
N LEU A 120 -9.19 -5.39 0.19
CA LEU A 120 -9.60 -4.00 0.01
C LEU A 120 -10.39 -3.82 -1.28
N PHE A 121 -9.87 -4.33 -2.41
CA PHE A 121 -10.51 -4.17 -3.71
C PHE A 121 -11.88 -4.87 -3.79
N GLN A 122 -12.02 -6.03 -3.13
CA GLN A 122 -13.30 -6.72 -3.06
C GLN A 122 -14.34 -5.94 -2.24
N GLN A 123 -13.93 -5.40 -1.09
CA GLN A 123 -14.82 -4.58 -0.27
C GLN A 123 -15.20 -3.27 -0.99
N LEU A 124 -14.25 -2.61 -1.65
CA LEU A 124 -14.53 -1.44 -2.48
C LEU A 124 -15.48 -1.77 -3.64
N ALA A 125 -15.37 -2.96 -4.24
CA ALA A 125 -16.30 -3.39 -5.28
C ALA A 125 -17.73 -3.54 -4.75
N LEU A 126 -17.89 -4.05 -3.52
CA LEU A 126 -19.20 -4.13 -2.85
C LEU A 126 -19.75 -2.74 -2.51
N ILE A 127 -18.91 -1.83 -2.01
CA ILE A 127 -19.30 -0.46 -1.62
C ILE A 127 -19.71 0.38 -2.84
N THR A 128 -18.94 0.29 -3.92
CA THR A 128 -19.09 1.15 -5.10
C THR A 128 -19.97 0.53 -6.20
N GLY A 129 -20.18 -0.79 -6.13
CA GLY A 129 -20.84 -1.56 -7.18
C GLY A 129 -20.06 -1.58 -8.51
N ILE A 130 -18.76 -1.30 -8.49
CA ILE A 130 -17.85 -1.46 -9.63
C ILE A 130 -16.95 -2.68 -9.36
N PRO A 131 -17.01 -3.75 -10.17
CA PRO A 131 -16.17 -4.92 -10.02
C PRO A 131 -14.67 -4.57 -9.96
N SER A 132 -13.93 -5.30 -9.14
CA SER A 132 -12.50 -5.07 -8.93
C SER A 132 -11.69 -5.12 -10.22
N LYS A 133 -12.09 -5.89 -11.25
CA LYS A 133 -11.42 -5.92 -12.56
C LYS A 133 -11.36 -4.55 -13.27
N TYR A 134 -12.25 -3.62 -12.93
CA TYR A 134 -12.23 -2.25 -13.44
C TYR A 134 -11.48 -1.27 -12.52
N THR A 135 -10.97 -1.74 -11.38
CA THR A 135 -10.20 -0.92 -10.44
C THR A 135 -8.71 -1.13 -10.67
N SER A 136 -7.95 -0.06 -10.87
CA SER A 136 -6.51 -0.13 -11.17
C SER A 136 -5.63 -0.11 -9.92
N TYR A 137 -5.87 0.85 -9.01
CA TYR A 137 -5.11 1.03 -7.79
C TYR A 137 -5.89 1.86 -6.76
N VAL A 138 -5.41 1.84 -5.52
CA VAL A 138 -5.82 2.74 -4.43
C VAL A 138 -4.60 3.57 -3.99
N LYS A 139 -4.78 4.87 -3.84
CA LYS A 139 -3.82 5.75 -3.16
C LYS A 139 -4.23 5.88 -1.70
N LEU A 140 -3.35 5.52 -0.77
CA LEU A 140 -3.57 5.68 0.66
C LEU A 140 -2.81 6.91 1.17
N PHE A 141 -3.52 7.95 1.57
CA PHE A 141 -2.92 9.19 2.08
C PHE A 141 -2.80 9.14 3.61
N GLY A 142 -1.86 9.90 4.17
CA GLY A 142 -1.73 10.09 5.62
C GLY A 142 -1.17 8.91 6.42
N ALA A 143 -0.65 7.86 5.77
CA ALA A 143 0.23 6.89 6.41
C ALA A 143 1.67 7.41 6.25
N GLU A 144 2.27 7.91 7.34
CA GLU A 144 3.56 8.61 7.53
C GLU A 144 4.48 8.89 6.31
N PRO A 145 5.11 10.08 6.23
CA PRO A 145 6.23 10.30 5.33
C PRO A 145 7.40 9.44 5.78
N ASP A 146 7.69 8.36 5.05
CA ASP A 146 9.03 7.79 5.07
C ASP A 146 9.98 8.94 4.70
N GLU A 147 11.02 9.22 5.52
CA GLU A 147 11.87 10.41 5.37
C GLU A 147 12.53 10.49 3.97
N GLU A 148 12.55 9.39 3.22
CA GLU A 148 13.03 9.29 1.84
C GLU A 148 11.94 9.32 0.74
N ASP A 149 10.64 9.12 1.04
CA ASP A 149 9.58 9.09 0.01
C ASP A 149 8.66 10.31 0.08
N TRP A 150 9.00 11.32 -0.72
CA TRP A 150 8.21 12.53 -1.02
C TRP A 150 6.83 12.25 -1.66
N ARG A 151 6.43 10.99 -1.83
CA ARG A 151 5.07 10.62 -2.17
C ARG A 151 4.20 10.72 -0.92
N THR A 152 3.44 11.82 -0.84
CA THR A 152 2.31 12.07 0.09
C THR A 152 1.22 10.96 0.17
N TYR A 153 1.41 9.81 -0.48
CA TYR A 153 0.52 8.65 -0.45
C TYR A 153 1.27 7.35 -0.78
N HIS A 154 0.79 6.23 -0.23
CA HIS A 154 1.18 4.87 -0.61
C HIS A 154 0.32 4.38 -1.78
N LEU A 155 0.93 3.70 -2.76
CA LEU A 155 0.22 3.17 -3.93
C LEU A 155 -0.04 1.67 -3.77
N ILE A 156 -1.31 1.30 -3.59
CA ILE A 156 -1.74 -0.10 -3.49
C ILE A 156 -2.29 -0.52 -4.86
N ARG A 157 -1.64 -1.45 -5.52
CA ARG A 157 -2.03 -1.92 -6.86
C ARG A 157 -3.05 -3.03 -6.79
N ASN A 158 -3.95 -3.07 -7.77
CA ASN A 158 -4.86 -4.19 -7.94
C ASN A 158 -4.27 -5.19 -8.93
N ASP A 159 -4.07 -6.42 -8.48
CA ASP A 159 -3.58 -7.52 -9.32
C ASP A 159 -4.70 -8.22 -10.10
N ALA A 160 -5.98 -8.05 -9.74
CA ALA A 160 -7.10 -8.69 -10.44
C ALA A 160 -7.17 -8.38 -11.96
N PRO A 161 -6.88 -7.15 -12.44
CA PRO A 161 -6.86 -6.83 -13.87
C PRO A 161 -5.64 -7.39 -14.62
N LEU A 162 -4.61 -7.88 -13.90
CA LEU A 162 -3.31 -8.30 -14.45
C LEU A 162 -3.22 -9.81 -14.72
N ILE A 163 -4.28 -10.58 -14.44
CA ILE A 163 -4.24 -12.06 -14.51
C ILE A 163 -4.35 -12.60 -15.95
N SER A 164 -4.65 -11.75 -16.94
CA SER A 164 -4.53 -12.15 -18.36
C SER A 164 -3.10 -11.91 -18.87
N ASP A 165 -2.42 -13.02 -19.17
CA ASP A 165 -1.20 -13.14 -19.98
C ASP A 165 0.11 -12.59 -19.40
N GLY A 166 0.76 -13.42 -18.56
CA GLY A 166 2.23 -13.55 -18.51
C GLY A 166 3.06 -12.29 -18.24
N GLN A 167 2.46 -11.23 -17.68
CA GLN A 167 3.13 -9.97 -17.40
C GLN A 167 3.92 -10.05 -16.08
N PRO A 168 5.06 -9.35 -15.98
CA PRO A 168 6.00 -9.48 -14.87
C PRO A 168 5.33 -9.13 -13.54
N HIS A 169 5.52 -10.01 -12.55
CA HIS A 169 5.18 -9.77 -11.15
C HIS A 169 5.86 -8.48 -10.67
N TRP A 170 5.07 -7.52 -10.19
CA TRP A 170 5.60 -6.27 -9.65
C TRP A 170 6.41 -6.55 -8.37
N PRO A 171 7.58 -5.90 -8.19
CA PRO A 171 8.25 -5.89 -6.89
C PRO A 171 7.29 -5.31 -5.85
N ILE A 172 7.04 -6.10 -4.81
CA ILE A 172 6.11 -5.79 -3.72
C ILE A 172 6.79 -4.79 -2.78
N GLU A 173 6.87 -3.53 -3.19
CA GLU A 173 7.21 -2.43 -2.29
C GLU A 173 5.97 -1.54 -2.17
N GLY A 174 5.31 -1.62 -1.01
CA GLY A 174 4.00 -1.02 -0.74
C GLY A 174 2.91 -1.99 -0.26
N GLY A 175 3.30 -3.16 0.28
CA GLY A 175 2.39 -4.16 0.85
C GLY A 175 1.63 -3.69 2.09
N LEU A 176 1.05 -4.63 2.85
CA LEU A 176 0.24 -4.37 4.07
C LEU A 176 0.84 -3.34 5.04
N ARG A 177 2.17 -3.16 5.02
CA ARG A 177 2.89 -2.12 5.77
C ARG A 177 2.35 -0.71 5.56
N ALA A 178 1.84 -0.40 4.37
CA ALA A 178 1.21 0.89 4.10
C ALA A 178 0.03 1.18 5.05
N PHE A 179 -0.58 0.14 5.61
CA PHE A 179 -1.69 0.25 6.55
C PHE A 179 -1.28 0.17 8.02
N ASP A 180 -0.01 -0.06 8.35
CA ASP A 180 0.43 -0.10 9.76
C ASP A 180 0.12 1.23 10.46
N ASN A 181 0.18 2.34 9.71
CA ASN A 181 -0.15 3.69 10.16
C ASN A 181 -1.48 4.20 9.57
N ALA A 182 -2.41 3.30 9.20
CA ALA A 182 -3.70 3.72 8.68
C ALA A 182 -4.50 4.48 9.76
N VAL A 183 -5.08 5.62 9.37
CA VAL A 183 -5.96 6.38 10.25
C VAL A 183 -7.36 5.73 10.33
N PRO A 184 -8.15 5.99 11.38
CA PRO A 184 -9.42 5.29 11.57
C PRO A 184 -10.50 5.59 10.51
N ARG A 185 -10.40 6.72 9.80
CA ARG A 185 -11.46 7.22 8.91
C ARG A 185 -10.91 7.91 7.68
N TYR A 186 -11.47 7.53 6.54
CA TYR A 186 -11.12 8.06 5.23
C TYR A 186 -12.36 8.50 4.46
N HIS A 187 -12.20 9.51 3.61
CA HIS A 187 -13.11 9.79 2.51
C HIS A 187 -12.64 9.05 1.26
N LEU A 188 -13.59 8.45 0.53
CA LEU A 188 -13.30 7.82 -0.76
C LEU A 188 -13.32 8.88 -1.86
N SER A 189 -12.16 9.16 -2.45
CA SER A 189 -12.05 9.87 -3.72
C SER A 189 -11.91 8.87 -4.87
N PHE A 190 -12.23 9.31 -6.08
CA PHE A 190 -12.15 8.45 -7.25
C PHE A 190 -11.80 9.22 -8.54
N GLU A 191 -11.13 8.54 -9.46
CA GLU A 191 -10.75 9.07 -10.76
C GLU A 191 -10.81 7.97 -11.81
N ALA A 192 -11.36 8.27 -12.98
CA ALA A 192 -11.38 7.34 -14.11
C ALA A 192 -10.33 7.72 -15.14
N GLY A 193 -9.72 6.74 -15.79
CA GLY A 193 -8.71 6.93 -16.82
C GLY A 193 -8.55 5.68 -17.68
N PHE A 194 -8.13 5.86 -18.94
CA PHE A 194 -7.92 4.73 -19.84
C PHE A 194 -6.56 4.06 -19.62
N CYS A 195 -6.57 2.74 -19.51
CA CYS A 195 -5.38 1.92 -19.34
C CYS A 195 -4.96 1.26 -20.64
N ASN A 196 -3.97 1.82 -21.35
CA ASN A 196 -3.55 1.27 -22.64
C ASN A 196 -2.67 0.00 -22.57
N VAL A 197 -2.23 -0.40 -21.37
CA VAL A 197 -1.24 -1.48 -21.20
C VAL A 197 -1.88 -2.78 -20.72
N ILE A 198 -2.75 -2.69 -19.71
CA ILE A 198 -3.24 -3.88 -18.99
C ILE A 198 -4.59 -4.31 -19.55
N THR A 199 -5.60 -3.45 -19.42
CA THR A 199 -6.99 -3.83 -19.72
C THR A 199 -7.51 -3.29 -21.04
N ARG A 200 -6.79 -2.33 -21.66
CA ARG A 200 -7.25 -1.53 -22.81
C ARG A 200 -8.69 -1.05 -22.63
N ASN A 201 -8.99 -0.59 -21.42
CA ASN A 201 -10.31 -0.11 -21.01
C ASN A 201 -10.19 1.07 -20.08
N ILE A 202 -11.28 1.82 -19.95
CA ILE A 202 -11.45 2.81 -18.88
C ILE A 202 -11.50 2.06 -17.55
N LEU A 203 -10.62 2.45 -16.64
CA LEU A 203 -10.52 1.94 -15.28
C LEU A 203 -10.80 3.06 -14.28
N ILE A 204 -11.18 2.69 -13.06
CA ILE A 204 -11.28 3.58 -11.93
C ILE A 204 -10.12 3.37 -10.97
N SER A 205 -9.66 4.45 -10.36
CA SER A 205 -8.69 4.44 -9.27
C SER A 205 -9.31 5.13 -8.07
N TYR A 206 -9.02 4.66 -6.87
CA TYR A 206 -9.54 5.27 -5.65
C TYR A 206 -8.45 5.99 -4.87
N GLY A 207 -8.84 6.96 -4.06
CA GLY A 207 -8.01 7.54 -3.01
C GLY A 207 -8.69 7.41 -1.66
N LEU A 208 -7.94 6.99 -0.66
CA LEU A 208 -8.33 7.00 0.74
C LEU A 208 -7.72 8.25 1.36
N ILE A 209 -8.53 9.31 1.50
CA ILE A 209 -8.11 10.62 2.03
C ILE A 209 -8.47 10.68 3.51
N PRO A 210 -7.51 10.89 4.44
CA PRO A 210 -7.82 11.02 5.86
C PRO A 210 -8.93 12.03 6.11
N GLU A 211 -9.86 11.71 7.02
CA GLU A 211 -10.94 12.64 7.39
C GLU A 211 -10.40 14.00 7.89
N SER A 212 -9.24 14.01 8.53
CA SER A 212 -8.53 15.23 8.96
C SER A 212 -8.04 16.13 7.81
N GLU A 213 -7.90 15.59 6.60
CA GLU A 213 -7.47 16.34 5.40
C GLU A 213 -8.65 16.81 4.54
N VAL A 214 -9.89 16.55 4.97
CA VAL A 214 -11.10 16.96 4.27
C VAL A 214 -11.75 18.12 5.03
N PRO A 215 -11.35 19.37 4.75
CA PRO A 215 -11.94 20.53 5.39
C PRO A 215 -13.42 20.66 5.03
N GLU A 216 -14.27 20.90 6.02
CA GLU A 216 -15.71 21.04 5.83
C GLU A 216 -16.04 22.27 4.97
N GLY A 217 -16.97 22.13 4.02
CA GLY A 217 -17.44 23.26 3.21
C GLY A 217 -16.53 23.69 2.06
N VAL A 218 -15.28 23.22 1.99
CA VAL A 218 -14.29 23.67 1.00
C VAL A 218 -13.61 22.49 0.28
N CYS A 219 -12.78 22.80 -0.73
CA CYS A 219 -12.00 21.80 -1.46
C CYS A 219 -10.53 21.89 -1.07
N SER A 220 -9.91 20.73 -0.81
CA SER A 220 -8.47 20.58 -0.63
C SER A 220 -7.81 20.13 -1.94
N ARG A 221 -6.48 20.04 -1.93
CA ARG A 221 -5.69 19.52 -3.05
C ARG A 221 -6.08 18.09 -3.44
N PHE A 222 -6.50 17.30 -2.45
CA PHE A 222 -6.73 15.86 -2.62
C PHE A 222 -8.20 15.47 -2.54
N PHE A 223 -9.08 16.36 -2.06
CA PHE A 223 -10.51 16.09 -1.95
C PHE A 223 -11.37 17.33 -2.21
N CYS A 224 -12.47 17.18 -2.94
CA CYS A 224 -13.44 18.25 -3.17
C CYS A 224 -14.84 17.66 -3.12
N GLN A 225 -15.61 18.04 -2.09
CA GLN A 225 -16.94 17.49 -1.83
C GLN A 225 -17.91 17.64 -3.02
N TYR A 226 -17.78 18.72 -3.80
CA TYR A 226 -18.60 18.97 -4.98
C TYR A 226 -18.27 18.05 -6.17
N LYS A 227 -17.05 17.49 -6.22
CA LYS A 227 -16.61 16.56 -7.26
C LYS A 227 -17.06 15.13 -6.96
N TYR A 228 -16.97 14.71 -5.70
CA TYR A 228 -17.21 13.32 -5.29
C TYR A 228 -18.69 13.07 -4.93
N THR A 229 -19.58 13.39 -5.87
CA THR A 229 -21.03 13.21 -5.74
C THR A 229 -21.49 11.93 -6.43
N LYS A 230 -22.68 11.43 -6.05
CA LYS A 230 -23.28 10.23 -6.65
C LYS A 230 -23.52 10.40 -8.15
N SER A 231 -24.04 11.54 -8.57
CA SER A 231 -24.29 11.83 -9.99
C SER A 231 -23.00 11.82 -10.82
N PHE A 232 -21.92 12.40 -10.31
CA PHE A 232 -20.61 12.39 -10.99
C PHE A 232 -20.03 10.98 -11.07
N PHE A 233 -20.16 10.19 -10.00
CA PHE A 233 -19.75 8.78 -10.00
C PHE A 233 -20.56 7.91 -10.96
N ASP A 234 -21.87 8.11 -11.04
CA ASP A 234 -22.73 7.35 -11.94
C ASP A 234 -22.34 7.61 -13.41
N LYS A 235 -21.93 8.84 -13.76
CA LYS A 235 -21.38 9.16 -15.10
C LYS A 235 -20.07 8.43 -15.38
N ILE A 236 -19.16 8.38 -14.41
CA ILE A 236 -17.93 7.57 -14.51
C ILE A 236 -18.28 6.10 -14.72
N LYS A 237 -19.19 5.57 -13.91
CA LYS A 237 -19.63 4.17 -13.99
C LYS A 237 -20.19 3.85 -15.37
N MET A 238 -21.03 4.73 -15.92
CA MET A 238 -21.54 4.58 -17.30
C MET A 238 -20.41 4.55 -18.34
N ALA A 239 -19.40 5.43 -18.21
CA ALA A 239 -18.27 5.44 -19.14
C ALA A 239 -17.44 4.15 -19.07
N ILE A 240 -17.20 3.61 -17.88
CA ILE A 240 -16.47 2.35 -17.68
C ILE A 240 -17.15 1.18 -18.40
N TYR A 241 -18.49 1.12 -18.36
CA TYR A 241 -19.27 0.04 -19.00
C TYR A 241 -19.66 0.30 -20.45
N ASN A 242 -19.30 1.45 -21.02
CA ASN A 242 -19.67 1.78 -22.39
C ASN A 242 -18.75 1.03 -23.37
N GLU A 243 -19.23 -0.07 -23.95
CA GLU A 243 -18.43 -0.90 -24.85
C GLU A 243 -18.13 -0.21 -26.19
N GLU A 244 -19.04 0.63 -26.69
CA GLU A 244 -18.81 1.39 -27.92
C GLU A 244 -17.66 2.39 -27.74
N LEU A 245 -17.70 3.15 -26.64
CA LEU A 245 -16.64 4.06 -26.23
C LEU A 245 -15.31 3.31 -26.06
N ASN A 246 -15.29 2.25 -25.26
CA ASN A 246 -14.07 1.47 -25.02
C ASN A 246 -13.53 0.87 -26.33
N SER A 247 -14.39 0.38 -27.22
CA SER A 247 -13.97 -0.18 -28.52
C SER A 247 -13.30 0.87 -29.40
N LYS A 248 -13.84 2.09 -29.49
CA LYS A 248 -13.20 3.19 -30.23
C LYS A 248 -11.84 3.56 -29.64
N ILE A 249 -11.75 3.62 -28.32
CA ILE A 249 -10.48 3.97 -27.65
C ILE A 249 -9.44 2.84 -27.83
N ARG A 250 -9.83 1.57 -27.80
CA ARG A 250 -8.94 0.42 -28.04
C ARG A 250 -8.24 0.45 -29.40
N LEU A 251 -8.84 1.10 -30.40
CA LEU A 251 -8.25 1.27 -31.73
C LEU A 251 -7.11 2.32 -31.74
N LEU A 252 -7.04 3.17 -30.72
CA LEU A 252 -6.02 4.21 -30.59
C LEU A 252 -4.78 3.67 -29.88
N ASP A 253 -3.85 3.09 -30.65
CA ASP A 253 -2.60 2.54 -30.12
C ASP A 253 -1.51 3.62 -29.99
N PHE A 254 -1.03 3.83 -28.75
CA PHE A 254 0.03 4.78 -28.45
C PHE A 254 1.34 4.46 -29.21
N ARG A 255 1.60 3.17 -29.51
CA ARG A 255 2.80 2.75 -30.24
C ARG A 255 2.81 3.26 -31.67
N THR A 256 1.63 3.42 -32.25
CA THR A 256 1.46 3.85 -33.65
C THR A 256 1.34 5.35 -33.76
N LEU A 257 0.59 5.99 -32.85
CA LEU A 257 0.27 7.42 -32.90
C LEU A 257 1.33 8.30 -32.24
N GLY A 258 2.15 7.75 -31.34
CA GLY A 258 2.99 8.55 -30.45
C GLY A 258 2.19 9.21 -29.33
N LEU A 259 2.88 9.75 -28.31
CA LEU A 259 2.24 10.17 -27.05
C LEU A 259 1.22 11.30 -27.23
N TRP A 260 1.61 12.41 -27.87
CA TRP A 260 0.75 13.59 -27.99
C TRP A 260 -0.47 13.38 -28.91
N PRO A 261 -0.31 12.84 -30.14
CA PRO A 261 -1.47 12.57 -31.00
C PRO A 261 -2.42 11.54 -30.38
N TRP A 262 -1.88 10.56 -29.66
CA TRP A 262 -2.70 9.59 -28.92
C TRP A 262 -3.61 10.25 -27.88
N PHE A 263 -3.09 11.21 -27.11
CA PHE A 263 -3.90 12.00 -26.18
C PHE A 263 -4.98 12.80 -26.91
N ASP A 264 -4.63 13.50 -27.97
CA ASP A 264 -5.58 14.34 -28.71
C ASP A 264 -6.73 13.50 -29.32
N GLU A 265 -6.42 12.32 -29.87
CA GLU A 265 -7.45 11.40 -30.38
C GLU A 265 -8.33 10.84 -29.26
N HIS A 266 -7.77 10.52 -28.09
CA HIS A 266 -8.57 10.12 -26.93
C HIS A 266 -9.55 11.22 -26.50
N LEU A 267 -9.07 12.47 -26.44
CA LEU A 267 -9.91 13.61 -26.08
C LEU A 267 -11.04 13.83 -27.10
N LYS A 268 -10.79 13.63 -28.40
CA LYS A 268 -11.84 13.68 -29.43
C LYS A 268 -12.92 12.64 -29.17
N VAL A 269 -12.53 11.40 -28.89
CA VAL A 269 -13.49 10.32 -28.57
C VAL A 269 -14.24 10.66 -27.27
N TYR A 270 -13.55 11.13 -26.23
CA TYR A 270 -14.24 11.52 -24.99
C TYR A 270 -15.25 12.66 -25.18
N LYS A 271 -14.96 13.62 -26.06
CA LYS A 271 -15.88 14.69 -26.44
C LYS A 271 -17.08 14.16 -27.21
N GLU A 272 -16.87 13.25 -28.16
CA GLU A 272 -17.94 12.59 -28.91
C GLU A 272 -18.97 11.92 -27.99
N PHE A 273 -18.49 11.27 -26.92
CA PHE A 273 -19.33 10.60 -25.94
C PHE A 273 -19.74 11.50 -24.75
N ASN A 274 -19.33 12.78 -24.73
CA ASN A 274 -19.56 13.73 -23.65
C ASN A 274 -19.13 13.20 -22.26
N VAL A 275 -17.93 12.61 -22.20
CA VAL A 275 -17.36 12.03 -20.98
C VAL A 275 -16.03 12.66 -20.53
N GLU A 276 -15.47 13.59 -21.31
CA GLU A 276 -14.16 14.20 -21.06
C GLU A 276 -14.04 14.78 -19.64
N GLN A 277 -15.07 15.48 -19.17
CA GLN A 277 -15.12 16.12 -17.85
C GLN A 277 -15.12 15.12 -16.67
N TYR A 278 -15.41 13.83 -16.93
CA TYR A 278 -15.45 12.78 -15.91
C TYR A 278 -14.19 11.91 -15.91
N ILE A 279 -13.34 12.03 -16.94
CA ILE A 279 -12.16 11.20 -17.13
C ILE A 279 -10.92 12.07 -16.88
N GLY A 280 -10.10 11.64 -15.92
CA GLY A 280 -8.83 12.29 -15.62
C GLY A 280 -7.87 12.15 -16.79
N CYS A 281 -7.33 13.29 -17.24
CA CYS A 281 -6.30 13.35 -18.27
C CYS A 281 -4.94 12.95 -17.67
N HIS A 282 -4.81 11.69 -17.24
CA HIS A 282 -3.59 11.16 -16.65
C HIS A 282 -3.13 9.92 -17.40
N ALA A 283 -1.87 10.04 -17.84
CA ALA A 283 -0.97 9.13 -18.52
C ALA A 283 -1.38 7.64 -18.58
N PRO A 284 -1.03 6.94 -19.69
CA PRO A 284 -1.18 5.50 -19.79
C PRO A 284 -0.70 4.84 -18.50
N CYS A 285 -1.45 3.84 -18.02
CA CYS A 285 -1.10 2.99 -16.88
C CYS A 285 0.41 2.96 -16.67
N PHE A 286 0.84 3.55 -15.55
CA PHE A 286 2.15 4.05 -15.11
C PHE A 286 3.46 3.36 -15.58
N HIS A 287 3.39 2.26 -16.31
CA HIS A 287 4.50 1.39 -16.68
C HIS A 287 5.49 1.98 -17.70
N GLN A 288 5.12 3.01 -18.47
CA GLN A 288 6.08 3.66 -19.38
C GLN A 288 6.74 4.91 -18.80
N PHE A 289 6.19 5.47 -17.73
CA PHE A 289 6.66 6.76 -17.23
C PHE A 289 7.70 6.66 -16.12
N ASP A 290 7.97 5.51 -15.49
CA ASP A 290 9.08 5.45 -14.51
C ASP A 290 10.48 5.64 -15.12
N ARG A 291 10.62 5.53 -16.46
CA ARG A 291 11.81 6.04 -17.17
C ARG A 291 11.74 7.53 -17.52
N ALA A 292 10.58 8.04 -17.94
CA ALA A 292 10.43 9.43 -18.37
C ALA A 292 10.25 10.43 -17.20
N ARG A 293 9.73 9.98 -16.05
CA ARG A 293 9.44 10.80 -14.88
C ARG A 293 10.69 11.16 -14.07
N ARG A 294 11.79 10.40 -14.24
CA ARG A 294 13.14 10.80 -13.82
C ARG A 294 13.69 11.97 -14.64
N VAL A 295 13.11 12.27 -15.81
CA VAL A 295 13.64 13.28 -16.75
C VAL A 295 12.78 14.55 -16.82
N TYR A 296 11.46 14.48 -16.62
CA TYR A 296 10.54 15.60 -16.93
C TYR A 296 9.58 16.02 -15.80
N GLY A 297 10.06 16.14 -14.56
CA GLY A 297 9.26 16.51 -13.37
C GLY A 297 8.51 17.86 -13.40
N ILE A 298 8.50 18.59 -14.52
CA ILE A 298 8.01 19.97 -14.63
C ILE A 298 6.57 20.06 -15.18
N GLU A 299 6.08 19.06 -15.93
CA GLU A 299 4.82 19.20 -16.69
C GLU A 299 3.53 19.10 -15.84
N ARG A 300 3.59 18.53 -14.62
CA ARG A 300 2.42 18.39 -13.74
C ARG A 300 1.85 19.71 -13.23
N LEU A 301 2.64 20.79 -13.22
CA LEU A 301 2.17 22.11 -12.78
C LEU A 301 1.27 22.79 -13.85
N ALA A 302 1.47 22.46 -15.13
CA ALA A 302 0.85 23.17 -16.25
C ALA A 302 -0.62 22.78 -16.51
N CYS A 303 -1.03 21.53 -16.23
CA CYS A 303 -2.43 21.13 -16.32
C CYS A 303 -3.25 21.61 -15.10
N TYR A 304 -2.64 21.69 -13.93
CA TYR A 304 -3.30 22.21 -12.73
C TYR A 304 -3.61 23.71 -12.86
N ASN A 305 -2.70 24.49 -13.46
CA ASN A 305 -2.88 25.93 -13.62
C ASN A 305 -3.85 26.32 -14.75
N ARG A 306 -4.12 25.44 -15.74
CA ARG A 306 -5.05 25.75 -16.84
C ARG A 306 -6.53 25.61 -16.47
N ASN A 307 -6.85 24.90 -15.40
CA ASN A 307 -8.23 24.69 -14.94
C ASN A 307 -8.65 25.65 -13.81
N ARG A 308 -7.86 26.69 -13.53
CA ARG A 308 -8.27 27.84 -12.72
C ARG A 308 -8.63 29.00 -13.65
N GLY A 309 -9.89 29.07 -14.03
CA GLY A 309 -10.57 30.36 -14.18
C GLY A 309 -10.81 30.94 -12.80
#